data_AF-A0A833HHX4-F1
#
_entry.id   AF-A0A833HHX4-F1
#
_cell.length_a   1.000
_cell.length_b   1.000
_cell.length_c   1.000
_cell.angle_alpha   90.00
_cell.angle_beta   90.00
_cell.angle_gamma   90.00
#
_symmetry.space_group_name_H-M   'P 1'
#
loop_
_entity.id
_entity.type
_entity.pdbx_description
1 polymer ?
#
loop_
_entity_poly.entity_id
_entity_poly.type
_entity_poly.pdbx_seq_one_letter_code
_entity_poly.pdbx_strand_id
1 'polypeptide(L)'
;PQAELARRQQAGGGALLAFEVRGGGPAARRVLASVRLCTLAENLGAAETLITHPASMTHAAVPEERRRQTGITDGLIRLSVGLEDPADLIADLDRALTEVER
;
A
#
# COMPACT_ATOMS: atom_id res chain seq x y z
N PRO A 1 -2.34 8.86 -13.88
CA PRO A 1 -2.72 9.37 -15.22
C PRO A 1 -4.05 10.17 -15.26
N GLN A 2 -5.10 9.74 -14.56
CA GLN A 2 -6.44 10.34 -14.63
C GLN A 2 -6.74 11.40 -13.55
N ALA A 3 -5.73 12.13 -13.07
CA ALA A 3 -5.89 13.08 -11.96
C ALA A 3 -6.88 14.22 -12.28
N GLU A 4 -6.88 14.72 -13.52
CA GLU A 4 -7.82 15.76 -13.94
C GLU A 4 -9.27 15.25 -13.96
N LEU A 5 -9.50 14.05 -14.52
CA LEU A 5 -10.81 13.43 -14.52
C LEU A 5 -11.33 13.18 -13.11
N ALA A 6 -10.47 12.68 -12.21
CA ALA A 6 -10.81 12.48 -10.79
C ALA A 6 -11.29 13.78 -10.14
N ARG A 7 -10.58 14.90 -10.33
CA ARG A 7 -10.97 16.23 -9.80
C ARG A 7 -12.30 16.73 -10.35
N ARG A 8 -12.66 16.36 -11.59
CA ARG A 8 -13.93 16.78 -12.22
C ARG A 8 -15.14 15.96 -11.71
N GLN A 9 -14.94 14.68 -11.39
CA GLN A 9 -16.05 13.75 -11.09
C GLN A 9 -16.14 13.30 -9.63
N GLN A 10 -15.13 13.57 -8.80
CA GLN A 10 -15.07 13.18 -7.39
C GLN A 10 -14.98 14.41 -6.49
N ALA A 11 -15.53 14.31 -5.27
CA ALA A 11 -15.40 15.36 -4.26
C ALA A 11 -14.00 15.43 -3.62
N GLY A 12 -13.18 14.37 -3.75
CA GLY A 12 -11.84 14.28 -3.19
C GLY A 12 -11.10 13.03 -3.70
N GLY A 13 -9.80 12.93 -3.39
CA GLY A 13 -8.94 11.83 -3.85
C GLY A 13 -9.13 10.50 -3.13
N GLY A 14 -9.90 10.49 -2.03
CA GLY A 14 -10.03 9.33 -1.15
C GLY A 14 -8.75 9.05 -0.34
N ALA A 15 -8.75 7.93 0.36
CA ALA A 15 -7.67 7.51 1.28
C ALA A 15 -6.99 6.20 0.85
N LEU A 16 -7.25 5.73 -0.37
CA LEU A 16 -6.67 4.51 -0.90
C LEU A 16 -5.54 4.83 -1.86
N LEU A 17 -4.37 4.29 -1.58
CA LEU A 17 -3.18 4.48 -2.40
C LEU A 17 -2.38 3.18 -2.52
N ALA A 18 -1.59 3.10 -3.59
CA ALA A 18 -0.70 1.98 -3.83
C ALA A 18 0.63 2.49 -4.37
N PHE A 19 1.72 1.83 -3.96
CA PHE A 19 3.07 2.16 -4.37
C PHE A 19 3.92 0.89 -4.47
N GLU A 20 4.94 0.93 -5.31
CA GLU A 20 5.87 -0.18 -5.49
C GLU A 20 7.18 0.10 -4.77
N VAL A 21 7.65 -0.86 -3.98
CA VAL A 21 8.92 -0.78 -3.26
C VAL A 21 10.03 -1.42 -4.10
N ARG A 22 11.16 -0.70 -4.24
CA ARG A 22 12.36 -1.24 -4.91
C ARG A 22 12.88 -2.45 -4.13
N GLY A 23 13.29 -3.50 -4.86
CA GLY A 23 13.70 -4.77 -4.27
C GLY A 23 12.59 -5.84 -4.20
N GLY A 24 11.41 -5.54 -4.77
CA GLY A 24 10.34 -6.51 -5.02
C GLY A 24 9.71 -7.11 -3.76
N GLY A 25 9.20 -8.34 -3.87
CA GLY A 25 8.50 -9.02 -2.78
C GLY A 25 9.25 -9.11 -1.44
N PRO A 26 10.56 -9.42 -1.41
CA PRO A 26 11.33 -9.40 -0.18
C PRO A 26 11.36 -8.02 0.49
N ALA A 27 11.54 -6.96 -0.28
CA ALA A 27 11.54 -5.59 0.21
C ALA A 27 10.16 -5.18 0.73
N ALA A 28 9.09 -5.46 -0.03
CA ALA A 28 7.72 -5.21 0.41
C ALA A 28 7.44 -5.92 1.74
N ARG A 29 7.71 -7.23 1.84
CA ARG A 29 7.52 -7.99 3.09
C ARG A 29 8.26 -7.40 4.29
N ARG A 30 9.46 -6.85 4.09
CA ARG A 30 10.18 -6.14 5.14
C ARG A 30 9.45 -4.86 5.57
N VAL A 31 9.04 -4.00 4.65
CA VAL A 31 8.23 -2.80 4.98
C VAL A 31 6.99 -3.18 5.80
N LEU A 32 6.24 -4.19 5.35
CA LEU A 32 5.04 -4.67 6.03
C LEU A 32 5.31 -5.22 7.44
N ALA A 33 6.50 -5.76 7.70
CA ALA A 33 6.91 -6.22 9.03
C ALA A 33 7.48 -5.10 9.91
N SER A 34 7.93 -3.99 9.31
CA SER A 34 8.63 -2.90 9.99
C SER A 34 7.69 -1.82 10.50
N VAL A 35 6.54 -1.59 9.86
CA VAL A 35 5.51 -0.63 10.31
C VAL A 35 4.96 -0.98 11.70
N ARG A 36 4.61 0.04 12.49
CA ARG A 36 4.08 -0.10 13.86
C ARG A 36 2.66 0.41 14.02
N LEU A 37 2.25 1.38 13.20
CA LEU A 37 0.90 1.97 13.24
C LEU A 37 -0.03 1.29 12.24
N CYS A 38 0.51 0.86 11.09
CA CYS A 38 -0.29 0.23 10.06
C CYS A 38 -0.62 -1.23 10.43
N THR A 39 -1.88 -1.63 10.33
CA THR A 39 -2.31 -3.01 10.53
C THR A 39 -2.28 -3.80 9.22
N LEU A 40 -1.61 -4.95 9.23
CA LEU A 40 -1.63 -5.87 8.08
C LEU A 40 -3.00 -6.55 7.95
N ALA A 41 -3.80 -6.12 6.97
CA ALA A 41 -5.13 -6.69 6.74
C ALA A 41 -5.56 -6.59 5.27
N GLU A 42 -6.55 -7.39 4.87
CA GLU A 42 -7.10 -7.38 3.51
C GLU A 42 -8.22 -6.32 3.30
N ASN A 43 -8.81 -5.85 4.39
CA ASN A 43 -9.95 -4.93 4.39
C ASN A 43 -9.55 -3.49 4.00
N LEU A 44 -10.54 -2.58 3.97
CA LEU A 44 -10.44 -1.20 3.49
C LEU A 44 -11.39 -0.29 4.30
N GLY A 45 -11.05 1.00 4.40
CA GLY A 45 -11.97 2.04 4.91
C GLY A 45 -12.25 1.98 6.41
N ALA A 46 -11.36 1.34 7.18
CA ALA A 46 -11.40 1.35 8.63
C ALA A 46 -10.89 2.69 9.20
N ALA A 47 -11.11 2.92 10.50
CA ALA A 47 -10.59 4.10 11.18
C ALA A 47 -9.06 4.00 11.38
N GLU A 48 -8.55 2.78 11.53
CA GLU A 48 -7.13 2.46 11.52
C GLU A 48 -6.57 2.32 10.10
N THR A 49 -5.30 2.66 9.94
CA THR A 49 -4.57 2.51 8.69
C THR A 49 -4.29 1.03 8.43
N LEU A 50 -4.70 0.55 7.26
CA LEU A 50 -4.48 -0.82 6.81
C LEU A 50 -3.44 -0.88 5.69
N ILE A 51 -2.45 -1.75 5.84
CA ILE A 51 -1.43 -2.04 4.84
C ILE A 51 -1.60 -3.47 4.31
N THR A 52 -1.44 -3.68 3.01
CA THR A 52 -1.64 -4.99 2.37
C THR A 52 -0.57 -5.24 1.31
N HIS A 53 -0.16 -6.50 1.17
CA HIS A 53 0.60 -6.98 0.01
C HIS A 53 -0.34 -7.69 -0.98
N PRO A 54 -0.83 -7.04 -2.06
CA PRO A 54 -1.88 -7.60 -2.90
C PRO A 54 -1.50 -8.94 -3.53
N ALA A 55 -0.25 -9.13 -3.96
CA ALA A 55 0.19 -10.32 -4.67
C ALA A 55 0.15 -11.61 -3.82
N SER A 56 0.25 -11.51 -2.49
CA SER A 56 0.14 -12.68 -1.58
C SER A 56 -1.10 -12.69 -0.70
N MET A 57 -2.00 -11.71 -0.85
CA MET A 57 -3.20 -11.58 -0.03
C MET A 57 -4.42 -11.45 -0.94
N THR A 58 -4.95 -10.23 -1.10
CA THR A 58 -6.20 -9.96 -1.84
C THR A 58 -6.24 -10.48 -3.28
N HIS A 59 -5.09 -10.65 -3.93
CA HIS A 59 -4.98 -11.15 -5.31
C HIS A 59 -4.18 -12.46 -5.39
N ALA A 60 -3.94 -13.15 -4.28
CA ALA A 60 -3.17 -14.39 -4.26
C ALA A 60 -3.70 -15.46 -5.22
N ALA A 61 -5.04 -15.53 -5.37
CA ALA A 61 -5.71 -16.49 -6.25
C ALA A 61 -5.62 -16.14 -7.75
N VAL A 62 -5.20 -14.91 -8.11
CA VAL A 62 -5.03 -14.50 -9.51
C VAL A 62 -3.68 -15.02 -10.00
N PRO A 63 -3.60 -15.73 -11.16
CA PRO A 63 -2.33 -16.21 -11.70
C PRO A 63 -1.29 -15.10 -11.86
N GLU A 64 -0.02 -15.39 -11.60
CA GLU A 64 1.07 -14.39 -11.61
C GLU A 64 1.10 -13.58 -12.92
N GLU A 65 1.02 -14.26 -14.05
CA GLU A 65 1.01 -13.61 -15.37
C GLU A 65 -0.11 -12.57 -15.49
N ARG A 66 -1.31 -12.90 -14.98
CA ARG A 66 -2.46 -12.00 -15.00
C ARG A 66 -2.30 -10.84 -14.02
N ARG A 67 -1.70 -11.08 -12.85
CA ARG A 67 -1.35 -10.01 -11.89
C ARG A 67 -0.38 -9.01 -12.51
N ARG A 68 0.69 -9.50 -13.15
CA ARG A 68 1.69 -8.64 -13.80
C ARG A 68 1.09 -7.80 -14.93
N GLN A 69 0.22 -8.38 -15.74
CA GLN A 69 -0.50 -7.67 -16.80
C GLN A 69 -1.38 -6.52 -16.29
N THR A 70 -1.89 -6.61 -15.06
CA THR A 70 -2.70 -5.56 -14.42
C THR A 70 -1.87 -4.62 -13.53
N GLY A 71 -0.53 -4.73 -13.55
CA GLY A 71 0.36 -3.91 -12.74
C GLY A 71 0.46 -4.34 -11.27
N ILE A 72 -0.05 -5.52 -10.91
CA ILE A 72 0.12 -6.10 -9.58
C ILE A 72 1.45 -6.84 -9.54
N THR A 73 2.49 -6.11 -9.18
CA THR A 73 3.85 -6.62 -8.97
C THR A 73 4.02 -7.20 -7.57
N ASP A 74 5.02 -8.06 -7.37
CA ASP A 74 5.38 -8.54 -6.02
C ASP A 74 5.92 -7.43 -5.11
N GLY A 75 6.36 -6.30 -5.65
CA GLY A 75 6.77 -5.12 -4.86
C GLY A 75 5.61 -4.21 -4.46
N LEU A 76 4.38 -4.49 -4.90
CA LEU A 76 3.25 -3.59 -4.72
C LEU A 76 2.74 -3.65 -3.28
N ILE A 77 2.58 -2.48 -2.67
CA ILE A 77 1.93 -2.29 -1.38
C ILE A 77 0.68 -1.44 -1.62
N ARG A 78 -0.43 -1.82 -0.98
CA ARG A 78 -1.65 -1.02 -0.91
C ARG A 78 -1.82 -0.51 0.51
N LEU A 79 -2.14 0.78 0.64
CA LEU A 79 -2.44 1.45 1.89
C LEU A 79 -3.87 2.01 1.85
N SER A 80 -4.67 1.65 2.84
CA SER A 80 -5.95 2.29 3.16
C SER A 80 -5.70 3.17 4.38
N VAL A 81 -5.52 4.46 4.17
CA VAL A 81 -5.18 5.42 5.23
C VAL A 81 -6.39 5.63 6.15
N GLY A 82 -6.14 5.49 7.44
CA GLY A 82 -7.10 5.70 8.53
C GLY A 82 -7.16 7.16 8.97
N LEU A 83 -7.45 7.36 10.26
CA LEU A 83 -7.70 8.65 10.91
C LEU A 83 -6.64 9.01 11.95
N GLU A 84 -5.49 8.33 11.96
CA GLU A 84 -4.37 8.68 12.84
C GLU A 84 -3.76 10.06 12.49
N ASP A 85 -2.88 10.56 13.37
CA ASP A 85 -2.14 11.79 13.07
C ASP A 85 -1.27 11.59 11.82
N PRO A 86 -1.38 12.47 10.80
CA PRO A 86 -0.60 12.34 9.57
C PRO A 86 0.91 12.32 9.80
N ALA A 87 1.43 13.07 10.79
CA ALA A 87 2.85 13.10 11.08
C ALA A 87 3.35 11.77 11.65
N ASP A 88 2.55 11.12 12.49
CA ASP A 88 2.87 9.81 13.06
C ASP A 88 2.87 8.72 11.98
N LEU A 89 1.88 8.72 11.09
CA LEU A 89 1.82 7.78 9.96
C LEU A 89 2.99 7.97 8.99
N ILE A 90 3.33 9.22 8.65
CA ILE A 90 4.47 9.52 7.78
C ILE A 90 5.78 9.06 8.44
N ALA A 91 5.98 9.33 9.74
CA ALA A 91 7.17 8.91 10.46
C ALA A 91 7.29 7.37 10.55
N ASP A 92 6.18 6.66 10.73
CA ASP A 92 6.17 5.19 10.76
C ASP A 92 6.54 4.59 9.40
N LEU A 93 5.97 5.12 8.31
CA LEU A 93 6.27 4.69 6.95
C LEU A 93 7.70 5.04 6.54
N ASP A 94 8.20 6.24 6.88
CA ASP A 94 9.57 6.68 6.57
C ASP A 94 10.61 5.77 7.22
N ARG A 95 10.41 5.43 8.51
CA ARG A 95 11.23 4.44 9.21
C ARG A 95 11.19 3.08 8.52
N ALA A 96 9.99 2.58 8.21
CA ALA A 96 9.83 1.26 7.61
C ALA A 96 10.45 1.17 6.19
N LEU A 97 10.37 2.24 5.41
CA LEU A 97 10.99 2.31 4.08
C LEU A 97 12.52 2.41 4.17
N THR A 98 13.06 3.20 5.10
CA THR A 98 14.51 3.36 5.30
C THR A 98 15.19 2.07 5.75
N GLU A 99 14.50 1.22 6.54
CA GLU A 99 15.03 -0.10 6.94
C GLU A 99 15.32 -1.03 5.76
N VAL A 100 14.67 -0.81 4.60
CA VAL A 100 14.77 -1.66 3.41
C VAL A 100 15.82 -1.16 2.41
N GLU A 101 16.24 0.10 2.52
CA GLU A 101 17.34 0.68 1.73
C GLU A 101 18.74 0.30 2.27
N ARG A 102 18.81 -0.26 3.48
CA ARG A 102 20.04 -0.75 4.11
C ARG A 102 20.35 -2.20 3.73
#